data_AF-A0A099SZY8-F1
#
_entry.id   AF-A0A099SZY8-F1
#
_cell.length_a   1.000
_cell.length_b   1.000
_cell.length_c   1.000
_cell.angle_alpha   90.00
_cell.angle_beta   90.00
_cell.angle_gamma   90.00
#
_symmetry.space_group_name_H-M   'P 1'
#
loop_
_entity.id
_entity.type
_entity.pdbx_description
1 polymer ?
#
loop_
_entity_poly.entity_id
_entity_poly.type
_entity_poly.pdbx_seq_one_letter_code
_entity_poly.pdbx_strand_id
1 'polypeptide(L)'
;MKMKVLMISLIALLLVAMSGCTEPAEPEDPVTTANLSVDGVVLENIPEGFEYLGARSLEVEDLKSDYADVSGIVQASEGIYQLDSVDYFITAIELESNDAAEQFTTTYKAGFPDLIVERFVEESFNDHNATLITKYITSNGEQVPRYHYVWTNENFVYLVKGNTDDNTKVLGLAEATGF
;
A
#
# COMPACT_ATOMS: atom_id res chain seq x y z
N MET A 1 76.22 -24.90 -16.11
CA MET A 1 77.00 -24.05 -15.17
C MET A 1 76.38 -24.19 -13.79
N LYS A 2 77.21 -24.37 -12.75
CA LYS A 2 76.82 -24.74 -11.39
C LYS A 2 76.24 -23.56 -10.60
N MET A 3 75.18 -23.79 -9.83
CA MET A 3 74.96 -23.25 -8.48
C MET A 3 74.01 -24.24 -7.79
N LYS A 4 74.45 -25.05 -6.82
CA LYS A 4 74.68 -24.72 -5.38
C LYS A 4 73.46 -24.02 -4.79
N VAL A 5 72.87 -24.32 -3.64
CA VAL A 5 73.12 -25.09 -2.40
C VAL A 5 71.83 -24.77 -1.59
N LEU A 6 71.01 -25.74 -1.16
CA LEU A 6 70.98 -26.34 0.20
C LEU A 6 70.68 -25.35 1.36
N MET A 7 69.48 -25.44 1.96
CA MET A 7 69.14 -25.23 3.38
C MET A 7 67.64 -25.59 3.58
N ILE A 8 67.25 -26.71 4.22
CA ILE A 8 67.16 -26.96 5.70
C ILE A 8 66.23 -25.91 6.34
N SER A 9 65.16 -26.17 7.12
CA SER A 9 64.63 -27.28 7.92
C SER A 9 63.15 -26.96 8.20
N LEU A 10 62.24 -27.95 8.27
CA LEU A 10 61.60 -28.42 9.51
C LEU A 10 61.04 -27.33 10.44
N ILE A 11 59.70 -27.25 10.56
CA ILE A 11 58.88 -26.86 11.74
C ILE A 11 57.42 -27.13 11.30
N ALA A 12 56.84 -28.26 11.70
CA ALA A 12 55.97 -28.42 12.88
C ALA A 12 54.70 -27.55 12.76
N LEU A 13 53.56 -28.17 12.41
CA LEU A 13 52.52 -28.66 13.32
C LEU A 13 51.70 -27.52 13.97
N LEU A 14 50.38 -27.70 13.94
CA LEU A 14 49.29 -26.78 14.34
C LEU A 14 48.96 -25.76 13.25
N LEU A 15 47.73 -25.69 12.73
CA LEU A 15 46.51 -25.48 13.52
C LEU A 15 45.33 -26.32 12.99
N VAL A 16 44.72 -27.07 13.91
CA VAL A 16 43.35 -27.58 13.81
C VAL A 16 42.43 -26.37 13.89
N ALA A 17 42.00 -25.84 12.74
CA ALA A 17 40.91 -24.88 12.69
C ALA A 17 39.61 -25.68 12.71
N MET A 18 38.81 -25.41 13.73
CA MET A 18 37.54 -26.04 14.02
C MET A 18 36.62 -25.97 12.80
N SER A 19 36.37 -27.11 12.17
CA SER A 19 35.17 -27.31 11.37
C SER A 19 33.99 -27.46 12.33
N GLY A 20 33.57 -26.34 12.92
CA GLY A 20 32.21 -26.22 13.39
C GLY A 20 31.32 -26.25 12.16
N CYS A 21 30.57 -27.34 11.96
CA CYS A 21 29.35 -27.26 11.18
C CYS A 21 28.50 -26.18 11.84
N THR A 22 28.50 -24.97 11.27
CA THR A 22 27.37 -24.08 11.44
C THR A 22 26.17 -24.81 10.85
N GLU A 23 25.16 -25.04 11.69
CA GLU A 23 23.83 -25.44 11.25
C GLU A 23 23.45 -24.67 9.97
N PRO A 24 22.85 -25.34 8.97
CA PRO A 24 22.28 -24.61 7.86
C PRO A 24 21.29 -23.59 8.45
N ALA A 25 21.49 -22.31 8.13
CA ALA A 25 20.49 -21.30 8.42
C ALA A 25 19.17 -21.81 7.83
N GLU A 26 18.17 -21.95 8.69
CA GLU A 26 16.81 -22.20 8.22
C GLU A 26 16.46 -21.10 7.20
N PRO A 27 15.76 -21.44 6.11
CA PRO A 27 15.34 -20.42 5.16
C PRO A 27 14.57 -19.36 5.95
N GLU A 28 15.04 -18.12 5.90
CA GLU A 28 14.30 -17.00 6.47
C GLU A 28 12.90 -17.01 5.85
N ASP A 29 11.89 -17.00 6.71
CA ASP A 29 10.50 -16.88 6.33
C ASP A 29 10.33 -15.74 5.30
N PRO A 30 9.39 -15.87 4.34
CA PRO A 30 9.18 -14.82 3.35
C PRO A 30 8.95 -13.47 4.02
N VAL A 31 9.60 -12.47 3.46
CA VAL A 31 9.64 -11.07 3.90
C VAL A 31 8.24 -10.56 4.30
N THR A 32 8.13 -10.25 5.59
CA THR A 32 7.26 -9.28 6.25
C THR A 32 5.74 -9.47 6.15
N THR A 33 5.17 -10.11 7.16
CA THR A 33 3.89 -9.64 7.72
C THR A 33 4.11 -8.20 8.21
N ALA A 34 3.76 -7.21 7.39
CA ALA A 34 3.56 -5.86 7.91
C ALA A 34 2.56 -5.99 9.07
N ASN A 35 2.91 -5.49 10.24
CA ASN A 35 2.01 -5.50 11.40
C ASN A 35 0.99 -4.38 11.17
N LEU A 36 0.02 -4.66 10.30
CA LEU A 36 -1.00 -3.71 9.87
C LEU A 36 -1.93 -3.44 11.04
N SER A 37 -2.30 -2.18 11.18
CA SER A 37 -3.30 -1.78 12.15
C SER A 37 -4.71 -2.18 11.67
N VAL A 38 -4.96 -2.14 10.35
CA VAL A 38 -6.26 -2.48 9.75
C VAL A 38 -6.07 -3.50 8.63
N ASP A 39 -6.85 -4.59 8.69
CA ASP A 39 -6.95 -5.60 7.63
C ASP A 39 -7.77 -5.06 6.43
N GLY A 40 -7.68 -5.71 5.26
CA GLY A 40 -8.45 -5.33 4.07
C GLY A 40 -7.73 -4.41 3.07
N VAL A 41 -6.43 -4.13 3.30
CA VAL A 41 -5.57 -3.45 2.33
C VAL A 41 -4.62 -4.40 1.59
N VAL A 42 -4.56 -5.65 2.01
CA VAL A 42 -3.85 -6.76 1.33
C VAL A 42 -4.89 -7.66 0.69
N LEU A 43 -4.93 -7.70 -0.63
CA LEU A 43 -5.95 -8.43 -1.39
C LEU A 43 -5.68 -9.93 -1.38
N GLU A 44 -6.74 -10.72 -1.17
CA GLU A 44 -6.67 -12.19 -1.33
C GLU A 44 -6.37 -12.58 -2.79
N ASN A 45 -7.00 -11.88 -3.74
CA ASN A 45 -6.85 -12.09 -5.16
C ASN A 45 -6.43 -10.77 -5.82
N ILE A 46 -5.12 -10.62 -6.05
CA ILE A 46 -4.57 -9.45 -6.74
C ILE A 46 -5.02 -9.50 -8.21
N PRO A 47 -5.64 -8.43 -8.76
CA PRO A 47 -6.05 -8.39 -10.17
C PRO A 47 -4.89 -8.59 -11.14
N GLU A 48 -5.18 -9.13 -12.32
CA GLU A 48 -4.16 -9.40 -13.33
C GLU A 48 -3.35 -8.14 -13.68
N GLY A 49 -2.02 -8.29 -13.66
CA GLY A 49 -1.06 -7.23 -13.96
C GLY A 49 -0.67 -6.36 -12.77
N PHE A 50 -1.42 -6.37 -11.67
CA PHE A 50 -1.03 -5.68 -10.46
C PHE A 50 0.06 -6.45 -9.69
N GLU A 51 1.01 -5.71 -9.15
CA GLU A 51 2.01 -6.19 -8.20
C GLU A 51 1.74 -5.56 -6.84
N TYR A 52 1.71 -6.36 -5.78
CA TYR A 52 1.68 -5.86 -4.40
C TYR A 52 3.09 -5.49 -3.95
N LEU A 53 3.29 -4.23 -3.58
CA LEU A 53 4.60 -3.70 -3.19
C LEU A 53 4.80 -3.69 -1.67
N GLY A 54 3.72 -3.79 -0.90
CA GLY A 54 3.75 -3.77 0.56
C GLY A 54 2.59 -3.00 1.15
N ALA A 55 2.56 -2.89 2.47
CA ALA A 55 1.58 -2.12 3.19
C ALA A 55 2.20 -1.47 4.42
N ARG A 56 1.56 -0.40 4.90
CA ARG A 56 2.01 0.38 6.04
C ARG A 56 0.83 0.86 6.88
N SER A 57 1.05 1.04 8.17
CA SER A 57 0.13 1.79 9.02
C SER A 57 0.24 3.30 8.71
N LEU A 58 -0.86 4.02 8.84
CA LEU A 58 -0.90 5.48 8.72
C LEU A 58 -1.15 6.10 10.10
N GLU A 59 -0.48 7.23 10.35
CA GLU A 59 -0.70 8.01 11.57
C GLU A 59 -2.00 8.83 11.46
N VAL A 60 -2.69 9.01 12.58
CA VAL A 60 -3.99 9.71 12.60
C VAL A 60 -3.85 11.16 12.15
N GLU A 61 -2.76 11.82 12.52
CA GLU A 61 -2.47 13.20 12.12
C GLU A 61 -2.33 13.34 10.60
N ASP A 62 -1.71 12.37 9.93
CA ASP A 62 -1.55 12.36 8.47
C ASP A 62 -2.91 12.18 7.78
N LEU A 63 -3.78 11.30 8.31
CA LEU A 63 -5.13 11.11 7.78
C LEU A 63 -5.97 12.39 7.85
N LYS A 64 -5.87 13.13 8.96
CA LYS A 64 -6.60 14.39 9.14
C LYS A 64 -6.13 15.47 8.18
N SER A 65 -4.82 15.53 7.94
CA SER A 65 -4.21 16.45 6.98
C SER A 65 -4.60 16.11 5.54
N ASP A 66 -4.52 14.83 5.16
CA ASP A 66 -4.57 14.41 3.77
C ASP A 66 -6.00 14.09 3.28
N TYR A 67 -6.91 13.80 4.20
CA TYR A 67 -8.26 13.34 3.89
C TYR A 67 -9.34 14.19 4.59
N ALA A 68 -9.51 14.02 5.89
CA ALA A 68 -10.63 14.61 6.61
C ALA A 68 -10.29 14.80 8.10
N ASP A 69 -10.33 16.04 8.56
CA ASP A 69 -10.16 16.37 9.98
C ASP A 69 -11.45 16.09 10.75
N VAL A 70 -11.60 14.83 11.18
CA VAL A 70 -12.71 14.35 12.01
C VAL A 70 -12.20 13.65 13.27
N SER A 71 -13.02 13.62 14.31
CA SER A 71 -12.79 12.80 15.50
C SER A 71 -13.15 11.34 15.25
N GLY A 72 -12.67 10.44 16.13
CA GLY A 72 -13.10 9.04 16.13
C GLY A 72 -12.40 8.17 15.10
N ILE A 73 -11.26 8.61 14.54
CA ILE A 73 -10.34 7.73 13.80
C ILE A 73 -9.60 6.87 14.83
N VAL A 74 -9.71 5.55 14.70
CA VAL A 74 -9.06 4.58 15.59
C VAL A 74 -7.67 4.25 15.05
N GLN A 75 -7.61 3.85 13.78
CA GLN A 75 -6.39 3.41 13.11
C GLN A 75 -6.61 3.34 11.60
N ALA A 76 -5.53 3.30 10.82
CA ALA A 76 -5.61 3.05 9.38
C ALA A 76 -4.37 2.36 8.84
N SER A 77 -4.56 1.65 7.73
CA SER A 77 -3.50 1.04 6.95
C SER A 77 -3.64 1.41 5.48
N GLU A 78 -2.53 1.35 4.74
CA GLU A 78 -2.47 1.59 3.31
C GLU A 78 -1.69 0.46 2.63
N GLY A 79 -2.34 -0.20 1.69
CA GLY A 79 -1.74 -1.15 0.76
C GLY A 79 -1.26 -0.43 -0.49
N ILE A 80 -0.07 -0.79 -0.94
CA ILE A 80 0.62 -0.18 -2.08
C ILE A 80 0.71 -1.23 -3.19
N TYR A 81 0.18 -0.88 -4.35
CA TYR A 81 0.14 -1.72 -5.54
C TYR A 81 0.72 -0.97 -6.73
N GLN A 82 1.20 -1.70 -7.73
CA GLN A 82 1.69 -1.12 -8.97
C GLN A 82 1.15 -1.87 -10.18
N LEU A 83 0.81 -1.13 -11.23
CA LEU A 83 0.47 -1.65 -12.55
C LEU A 83 1.14 -0.75 -13.59
N ASP A 84 1.91 -1.32 -14.51
CA ASP A 84 2.59 -0.58 -15.58
C ASP A 84 3.42 0.64 -15.10
N SER A 85 4.13 0.48 -13.97
CA SER A 85 4.89 1.56 -13.29
C SER A 85 4.05 2.70 -12.73
N VAL A 86 2.73 2.54 -12.64
CA VAL A 86 1.82 3.47 -11.97
C VAL A 86 1.46 2.89 -10.60
N ASP A 87 1.60 3.70 -9.56
CA ASP A 87 1.26 3.31 -8.19
C ASP A 87 -0.24 3.52 -7.92
N TYR A 88 -0.78 2.57 -7.16
CA TYR A 88 -2.16 2.53 -6.68
C TYR A 88 -2.17 2.23 -5.18
N PHE A 89 -3.19 2.72 -4.51
CA PHE A 89 -3.29 2.66 -3.06
C PHE A 89 -4.68 2.22 -2.65
N ILE A 90 -4.74 1.31 -1.68
CA ILE A 90 -5.95 0.95 -0.94
C ILE A 90 -5.74 1.43 0.50
N THR A 91 -6.48 2.43 0.92
CA THR A 91 -6.47 2.93 2.30
C THR A 91 -7.71 2.41 3.02
N ALA A 92 -7.53 1.72 4.13
CA ALA A 92 -8.61 1.33 5.03
C ALA A 92 -8.47 2.08 6.35
N ILE A 93 -9.53 2.74 6.78
CA ILE A 93 -9.57 3.59 7.97
C ILE A 93 -10.66 3.03 8.88
N GLU A 94 -10.30 2.63 10.08
CA GLU A 94 -11.25 2.22 11.12
C GLU A 94 -11.66 3.43 11.95
N LEU A 95 -12.97 3.57 12.17
CA LEU A 95 -13.55 4.60 13.02
C LEU A 95 -14.32 4.00 14.19
N GLU A 96 -14.63 4.82 15.19
CA GLU A 96 -15.33 4.38 16.41
C GLU A 96 -16.78 3.90 16.15
N SER A 97 -17.38 4.27 15.01
CA SER A 97 -18.76 3.90 14.64
C SER A 97 -19.05 4.12 13.15
N ASN A 98 -20.15 3.53 12.67
CA ASN A 98 -20.65 3.76 11.31
C ASN A 98 -20.98 5.25 11.07
N ASP A 99 -21.56 5.94 12.06
CA ASP A 99 -21.86 7.38 11.95
C ASP A 99 -20.58 8.21 11.79
N ALA A 100 -19.49 7.82 12.47
CA ALA A 100 -18.19 8.46 12.29
C ALA A 100 -17.62 8.20 10.89
N ALA A 101 -17.78 6.98 10.35
CA ALA A 101 -17.36 6.65 8.99
C ALA A 101 -18.11 7.48 7.93
N GLU A 102 -19.43 7.64 8.07
CA GLU A 102 -20.23 8.52 7.20
C GLU A 102 -19.84 9.99 7.34
N GLN A 103 -19.52 10.44 8.55
CA GLN A 103 -19.00 11.80 8.76
C GLN A 103 -17.65 12.00 8.08
N PHE A 104 -16.76 11.00 8.14
CA PHE A 104 -15.47 11.03 7.46
C PHE A 104 -15.67 11.17 5.95
N THR A 105 -16.49 10.32 5.31
CA THR A 105 -16.72 10.39 3.85
C THR A 105 -17.35 11.72 3.44
N THR A 106 -18.31 12.23 4.22
CA THR A 106 -18.92 13.55 4.00
C THR A 106 -17.88 14.67 4.07
N THR A 107 -17.02 14.64 5.09
CA THR A 107 -15.98 15.67 5.29
C THR A 107 -14.91 15.59 4.21
N TYR A 108 -14.51 14.37 3.84
CA TYR A 108 -13.58 14.12 2.73
C TYR A 108 -14.10 14.68 1.42
N LYS A 109 -15.38 14.42 1.08
CA LYS A 109 -16.04 14.99 -0.11
C LYS A 109 -16.12 16.51 -0.05
N ALA A 110 -16.39 17.11 1.12
CA ALA A 110 -16.43 18.56 1.29
C ALA A 110 -15.04 19.24 1.14
N GLY A 111 -13.94 18.49 1.27
CA GLY A 111 -12.58 19.00 1.08
C GLY A 111 -12.22 19.29 -0.39
N PHE A 112 -13.02 18.85 -1.35
CA PHE A 112 -12.79 19.14 -2.76
C PHE A 112 -13.38 20.50 -3.15
N PRO A 113 -12.66 21.33 -3.92
CA PRO A 113 -13.17 22.62 -4.36
C PRO A 113 -14.36 22.43 -5.32
N ASP A 114 -15.33 23.33 -5.20
CA ASP A 114 -16.46 23.43 -6.13
C ASP A 114 -15.93 23.60 -7.56
N LEU A 115 -16.35 22.72 -8.46
CA LEU A 115 -16.07 22.80 -9.89
C LEU A 115 -17.37 22.98 -10.67
N ILE A 116 -17.25 23.49 -11.90
CA ILE A 116 -18.36 23.61 -12.84
C ILE A 116 -18.79 22.22 -13.36
N VAL A 117 -17.94 21.21 -13.21
CA VAL A 117 -18.19 19.83 -13.64
C VAL A 117 -18.58 18.94 -12.46
N GLU A 118 -19.44 17.96 -12.73
CA GLU A 118 -19.83 16.92 -11.77
C GLU A 118 -18.61 16.08 -11.38
N ARG A 119 -18.31 16.06 -10.07
CA ARG A 119 -17.12 15.40 -9.49
C ARG A 119 -17.44 14.06 -8.84
N PHE A 120 -18.63 13.98 -8.26
CA PHE A 120 -19.08 12.86 -7.43
C PHE A 120 -20.15 12.10 -8.21
N VAL A 121 -19.89 10.84 -8.50
CA VAL A 121 -20.82 9.94 -9.17
C VAL A 121 -21.04 8.76 -8.24
N GLU A 122 -22.28 8.48 -7.89
CA GLU A 122 -22.60 7.27 -7.12
C GLU A 122 -22.54 6.06 -8.07
N GLU A 123 -21.77 5.05 -7.67
CA GLU A 123 -21.61 3.77 -8.35
C GLU A 123 -21.92 2.64 -7.37
N SER A 124 -22.03 1.42 -7.88
CA SER A 124 -22.23 0.24 -7.07
C SER A 124 -21.44 -0.93 -7.65
N PHE A 125 -20.67 -1.61 -6.81
CA PHE A 125 -19.98 -2.85 -7.11
C PHE A 125 -20.00 -3.73 -5.86
N ASN A 126 -19.79 -5.05 -6.01
CA ASN A 126 -19.79 -6.01 -4.90
C ASN A 126 -20.98 -5.89 -3.92
N ASP A 127 -22.17 -5.52 -4.42
CA ASP A 127 -23.39 -5.32 -3.63
C ASP A 127 -23.36 -4.16 -2.60
N HIS A 128 -22.41 -3.21 -2.71
CA HIS A 128 -22.41 -1.95 -1.93
C HIS A 128 -22.42 -0.70 -2.83
N ASN A 129 -22.70 0.46 -2.22
CA ASN A 129 -22.65 1.76 -2.88
C ASN A 129 -21.30 2.43 -2.61
N ALA A 130 -20.69 2.97 -3.65
CA ALA A 130 -19.47 3.74 -3.57
C ALA A 130 -19.62 5.07 -4.31
N THR A 131 -18.84 6.08 -3.92
CA THR A 131 -18.75 7.32 -4.67
C THR A 131 -17.45 7.31 -5.49
N LEU A 132 -17.57 7.41 -6.82
CA LEU A 132 -16.49 7.79 -7.71
C LEU A 132 -16.24 9.30 -7.59
N ILE A 133 -15.00 9.67 -7.28
CA ILE A 133 -14.54 11.05 -7.19
C ILE A 133 -13.54 11.34 -8.30
N THR A 134 -13.83 12.34 -9.12
CA THR A 134 -12.90 12.83 -10.15
C THR A 134 -12.12 14.06 -9.66
N LYS A 135 -10.81 13.92 -9.46
CA LYS A 135 -9.89 15.01 -9.13
C LYS A 135 -9.05 15.41 -10.33
N TYR A 136 -9.05 16.70 -10.66
CA TYR A 136 -8.14 17.23 -11.68
C TYR A 136 -6.82 17.66 -11.06
N ILE A 137 -5.72 17.30 -11.71
CA ILE A 137 -4.38 17.80 -11.41
C ILE A 137 -3.80 18.49 -12.65
N THR A 138 -2.88 19.42 -12.44
CA THR A 138 -2.12 20.01 -13.54
C THR A 138 -0.94 19.10 -13.90
N SER A 139 -0.95 18.53 -15.10
CA SER A 139 0.16 17.77 -15.68
C SER A 139 0.54 18.39 -17.01
N ASN A 140 1.82 18.76 -17.18
CA ASN A 140 2.33 19.42 -18.39
C ASN A 140 1.52 20.66 -18.84
N GLY A 141 0.90 21.38 -17.89
CA GLY A 141 0.08 22.56 -18.17
C GLY A 141 -1.39 22.28 -18.50
N GLU A 142 -1.78 21.01 -18.59
CA GLU A 142 -3.15 20.57 -18.84
C GLU A 142 -3.81 20.01 -17.58
N GLN A 143 -5.14 20.13 -17.49
CA GLN A 143 -5.90 19.48 -16.42
C GLN A 143 -6.17 18.03 -16.82
N VAL A 144 -5.66 17.09 -16.03
CA VAL A 144 -5.87 15.65 -16.23
C VAL A 144 -6.63 15.04 -15.04
N PRO A 145 -7.60 14.14 -15.29
CA PRO A 145 -8.38 13.54 -14.22
C PRO A 145 -7.58 12.48 -13.46
N ARG A 146 -7.93 12.30 -12.19
CA ARG A 146 -7.47 11.28 -11.26
C ARG A 146 -8.68 10.77 -10.51
N TYR A 147 -8.81 9.47 -10.39
CA TYR A 147 -10.01 8.84 -9.89
C TYR A 147 -9.77 8.24 -8.52
N HIS A 148 -10.69 8.53 -7.60
CA HIS A 148 -10.74 7.88 -6.30
C HIS A 148 -12.10 7.21 -6.14
N TYR A 149 -12.12 5.99 -5.64
CA TYR A 149 -13.32 5.37 -5.10
C TYR A 149 -13.32 5.52 -3.59
N VAL A 150 -14.47 5.88 -3.02
CA VAL A 150 -14.66 5.92 -1.56
C VAL A 150 -16.00 5.30 -1.19
N TRP A 151 -15.99 4.48 -0.15
CA TRP A 151 -17.21 3.90 0.41
C TRP A 151 -17.03 3.62 1.90
N THR A 152 -18.15 3.36 2.56
CA THR A 152 -18.21 2.87 3.94
C THR A 152 -18.56 1.39 3.95
N ASN A 153 -17.97 0.65 4.89
CA ASN A 153 -18.43 -0.69 5.25
C ASN A 153 -18.38 -0.79 6.78
N GLU A 154 -19.56 -0.83 7.41
CA GLU A 154 -19.70 -0.67 8.85
C GLU A 154 -18.98 0.61 9.36
N ASN A 155 -18.04 0.46 10.29
CA ASN A 155 -17.25 1.55 10.86
C ASN A 155 -15.94 1.79 10.10
N PHE A 156 -15.78 1.18 8.91
CA PHE A 156 -14.61 1.37 8.06
C PHE A 156 -14.90 2.31 6.89
N VAL A 157 -13.91 3.09 6.51
CA VAL A 157 -13.86 3.82 5.24
C VAL A 157 -12.77 3.20 4.39
N TYR A 158 -13.10 2.88 3.15
CA TYR A 158 -12.14 2.46 2.14
C TYR A 158 -11.95 3.56 1.10
N LEU A 159 -10.70 3.83 0.75
CA LEU A 159 -10.34 4.71 -0.36
C LEU A 159 -9.40 3.98 -1.31
N VAL A 160 -9.77 3.92 -2.59
CA VAL A 160 -8.91 3.36 -3.63
C VAL A 160 -8.55 4.44 -4.63
N LYS A 161 -7.25 4.60 -4.89
CA LYS A 161 -6.71 5.67 -5.73
C LYS A 161 -5.62 5.13 -6.63
N GLY A 162 -5.44 5.75 -7.79
CA GLY A 162 -4.28 5.53 -8.66
C GLY A 162 -3.83 6.81 -9.32
N ASN A 163 -2.54 6.93 -9.63
CA ASN A 163 -2.02 8.06 -10.40
C ASN A 163 -2.26 7.90 -11.91
N THR A 164 -3.51 7.64 -12.30
CA THR A 164 -3.94 7.34 -13.68
C THR A 164 -5.16 8.16 -14.07
N ASP A 165 -5.31 8.42 -15.38
CA ASP A 165 -6.51 8.95 -16.01
C ASP A 165 -7.44 7.85 -16.57
N ASP A 166 -7.17 6.59 -16.23
CA ASP A 166 -8.05 5.45 -16.52
C ASP A 166 -8.76 4.98 -15.24
N ASN A 167 -10.05 5.31 -15.11
CA ASN A 167 -10.84 4.91 -13.95
C ASN A 167 -11.04 3.39 -13.83
N THR A 168 -10.95 2.65 -14.94
CA THR A 168 -11.24 1.21 -14.96
C THR A 168 -10.18 0.42 -14.19
N LYS A 169 -8.95 0.94 -14.15
CA LYS A 169 -7.86 0.35 -13.36
C LYS A 169 -8.07 0.57 -11.87
N VAL A 170 -8.57 1.74 -11.48
CA VAL A 170 -8.87 2.05 -10.08
C VAL A 170 -10.08 1.24 -9.62
N LEU A 171 -11.11 1.13 -10.46
CA LEU A 171 -12.29 0.30 -10.20
C LEU A 171 -11.93 -1.17 -10.03
N GLY A 172 -11.13 -1.74 -10.94
CA GLY A 172 -10.73 -3.15 -10.85
C GLY A 172 -9.96 -3.49 -9.56
N LEU A 173 -9.18 -2.53 -9.03
CA LEU A 173 -8.54 -2.69 -7.72
C LEU A 173 -9.54 -2.54 -6.56
N ALA A 174 -10.53 -1.65 -6.69
CA ALA A 174 -11.59 -1.47 -5.69
C ALA A 174 -12.50 -2.70 -5.60
N GLU A 175 -12.92 -3.27 -6.73
CA GLU A 175 -13.71 -4.51 -6.79
C GLU A 175 -12.97 -5.69 -6.15
N ALA A 176 -11.64 -5.74 -6.29
CA ALA A 176 -10.83 -6.81 -5.73
C ALA A 176 -10.76 -6.81 -4.20
N THR A 177 -11.16 -5.72 -3.53
CA THR A 177 -11.29 -5.68 -2.07
C THR A 177 -12.37 -6.64 -1.55
N GLY A 178 -13.34 -7.01 -2.40
CA GLY A 178 -14.39 -7.98 -2.09
C GLY A 178 -15.47 -7.48 -1.12
N PHE A 179 -15.36 -6.23 -0.66
CA PHE A 179 -16.43 -5.52 0.02
C PHE A 179 -17.33 -4.88 -0.99
#